data_AF-X1QGV0-F1
#
_entry.id   AF-X1QGV0-F1
#
_cell.length_a   1.000
_cell.length_b   1.000
_cell.length_c   1.000
_cell.angle_alpha   90.00
_cell.angle_beta   90.00
_cell.angle_gamma   90.00
#
_symmetry.space_group_name_H-M   'P 1'
#
loop_
_entity.id
_entity.type
_entity.pdbx_description
1 polymer ?
#
loop_
_entity_poly.entity_id
_entity_poly.type
_entity_poly.pdbx_seq_one_letter_code
_entity_poly.pdbx_strand_id
1 'polypeptide(L)'
;MKKAYPKNTETKASIPKWVTNYHNNFMLKERTKCFKTCSKCREIKLIFKFSLDKRNPDGRTNVCKACRVLEAERYYYKNKDRILKQNKKYRDTNGKDRSEYFKHYQEENKERLKENASKWYLENKEAIKKRNLKYYQANKEACKQNRKLWIEKNKERIKKYNRQYKRKNKIYKLRNLLKKAGEK
;
A
#
# COMPACT_ATOMS: atom_id res chain seq x y z
N MET A 1 -80.81 -18.79 -5.88
CA MET A 1 -80.74 -17.34 -5.61
C MET A 1 -79.41 -17.01 -4.94
N LYS A 2 -78.50 -16.29 -5.62
CA LYS A 2 -77.19 -15.90 -5.08
C LYS A 2 -77.36 -14.63 -4.24
N LYS A 3 -77.06 -14.69 -2.94
CA LYS A 3 -77.06 -13.50 -2.07
C LYS A 3 -75.87 -12.61 -2.47
N ALA A 4 -76.16 -11.43 -2.99
CA ALA A 4 -75.16 -10.41 -3.27
C ALA A 4 -74.69 -9.78 -1.95
N TYR A 5 -73.39 -9.81 -1.67
CA TYR A 5 -72.81 -9.06 -0.56
C TYR A 5 -72.67 -7.58 -0.95
N PRO A 6 -72.98 -6.63 -0.05
CA PRO A 6 -72.90 -5.21 -0.35
C PRO A 6 -71.46 -4.79 -0.61
N LYS A 7 -71.24 -4.04 -1.68
CA LYS A 7 -69.95 -3.41 -1.98
C LYS A 7 -69.67 -2.38 -0.90
N ASN A 8 -68.57 -2.57 -0.18
CA ASN A 8 -68.07 -1.65 0.83
C ASN A 8 -67.78 -0.31 0.14
N THR A 9 -68.59 0.72 0.44
CA THR A 9 -68.37 2.07 -0.05
C THR A 9 -67.15 2.62 0.67
N GLU A 10 -66.03 2.71 -0.05
CA GLU A 10 -64.76 3.23 0.45
C GLU A 10 -64.88 4.73 0.82
N THR A 11 -65.37 5.03 2.02
CA THR A 11 -64.93 6.25 2.70
C THR A 11 -63.45 6.05 3.03
N LYS A 12 -62.55 6.75 2.33
CA LYS A 12 -61.11 6.77 2.64
C LYS A 12 -60.91 7.31 4.05
N ALA A 13 -60.94 6.42 5.04
CA ALA A 13 -60.66 6.76 6.42
C ALA A 13 -59.26 7.39 6.48
N SER A 14 -59.18 8.63 6.96
CA SER A 14 -57.92 9.33 7.13
C SER A 14 -57.02 8.52 8.05
N ILE A 15 -55.83 8.14 7.56
CA ILE A 15 -54.90 7.31 8.32
C ILE A 15 -54.54 8.05 9.62
N PRO A 16 -54.72 7.42 10.81
CA PRO A 16 -54.38 8.06 12.07
C PRO A 16 -52.93 8.53 12.09
N LYS A 17 -52.71 9.74 12.64
CA LYS A 17 -51.40 10.41 12.65
C LYS A 17 -50.29 9.57 13.31
N TRP A 18 -50.62 8.70 14.25
CA TRP A 18 -49.66 7.80 14.89
C TRP A 18 -49.18 6.67 13.94
N VAL A 19 -50.05 6.18 13.04
CA VAL A 19 -49.71 5.16 12.03
C VAL A 19 -48.77 5.75 10.97
N THR A 20 -49.05 6.98 10.50
CA THR A 20 -48.16 7.67 9.56
C THR A 20 -46.81 8.02 10.21
N ASN A 21 -46.80 8.39 11.49
CA ASN A 21 -45.57 8.61 12.25
C ASN A 21 -44.71 7.34 12.37
N TYR A 22 -45.32 6.16 12.63
CA TYR A 22 -44.58 4.90 12.69
C TYR A 22 -43.97 4.53 11.33
N HIS A 23 -44.75 4.59 10.25
CA HIS A 23 -44.26 4.31 8.89
C HIS A 23 -43.10 5.24 8.50
N ASN A 24 -43.24 6.55 8.76
CA ASN A 24 -42.19 7.51 8.49
C ASN A 24 -40.91 7.22 9.30
N ASN A 25 -41.05 6.88 10.58
CA ASN A 25 -39.91 6.52 11.43
C ASN A 25 -39.20 5.24 10.95
N PHE A 26 -39.95 4.22 10.52
CA PHE A 26 -39.38 3.00 9.94
C PHE A 26 -38.62 3.29 8.64
N MET A 27 -39.23 4.05 7.72
CA MET A 27 -38.60 4.41 6.44
C MET A 27 -37.35 5.29 6.63
N LEU A 28 -37.34 6.18 7.63
CA LEU A 28 -36.16 6.94 8.02
C LEU A 28 -35.04 6.02 8.54
N LYS A 29 -35.38 5.03 9.38
CA LYS A 29 -34.42 4.06 9.91
C LYS A 29 -33.80 3.20 8.81
N GLU A 30 -34.59 2.69 7.87
CA GLU A 30 -34.07 1.93 6.71
C GLU A 30 -33.20 2.80 5.79
N ARG A 31 -33.63 4.05 5.52
CA ARG A 31 -32.81 5.01 4.75
C ARG A 31 -31.45 5.25 5.41
N THR A 32 -31.39 5.36 6.74
CA THR A 32 -30.13 5.57 7.47
C THR A 32 -29.15 4.42 7.41
N LYS A 33 -29.59 3.20 7.06
CA LYS A 33 -28.68 2.06 6.82
C LYS A 33 -27.89 2.20 5.53
N CYS A 34 -28.47 2.81 4.50
CA CYS A 34 -27.86 2.94 3.18
C CYS A 34 -27.26 4.33 2.93
N PHE A 35 -27.92 5.38 3.45
CA PHE A 35 -27.60 6.78 3.20
C PHE A 35 -27.55 7.58 4.49
N LYS A 36 -26.65 8.56 4.54
CA LYS A 36 -26.52 9.49 5.66
C LYS A 36 -26.25 10.89 5.14
N THR A 37 -26.83 11.88 5.81
CA THR A 37 -26.59 13.29 5.51
C THR A 37 -25.32 13.76 6.22
N CYS A 38 -24.42 14.40 5.47
CA CYS A 38 -23.21 14.99 6.03
C CYS A 38 -23.55 16.27 6.83
N SER A 39 -23.11 16.36 8.07
CA SER A 39 -23.34 17.57 8.90
C SER A 39 -22.59 18.81 8.42
N LYS A 40 -21.53 18.66 7.60
CA LYS A 40 -20.73 19.78 7.06
C LYS A 40 -21.28 20.29 5.73
N CYS A 41 -21.39 19.43 4.71
CA CYS A 41 -21.83 19.82 3.37
C CYS A 41 -23.33 19.59 3.12
N ARG A 42 -24.08 19.03 4.09
CA ARG A 42 -25.54 18.80 4.05
C ARG A 42 -26.06 17.91 2.91
N GLU A 43 -25.19 17.36 2.08
CA GLU A 43 -25.55 16.38 1.05
C GLU A 43 -25.81 14.98 1.64
N ILE A 44 -26.80 14.30 1.06
CA ILE A 44 -27.09 12.88 1.29
C ILE A 44 -26.03 12.05 0.54
N LYS A 45 -25.32 11.18 1.26
CA LYS A 45 -24.29 10.29 0.69
C LYS A 45 -24.49 8.87 1.17
N LEU A 46 -23.93 7.91 0.44
CA LEU A 46 -23.88 6.51 0.86
C LEU A 46 -23.15 6.36 2.20
N ILE A 47 -23.62 5.46 3.07
CA ILE A 47 -23.11 5.28 4.43
C ILE A 47 -21.60 4.98 4.48
N PHE A 48 -21.05 4.28 3.48
CA PHE A 48 -19.61 3.95 3.41
C PHE A 48 -18.71 5.16 3.09
N LYS A 49 -19.30 6.28 2.64
CA LYS A 49 -18.60 7.57 2.48
C LYS A 49 -18.37 8.26 3.83
N PHE A 50 -18.85 7.69 4.92
CA PHE A 50 -18.58 8.09 6.30
C PHE A 50 -17.64 7.09 6.96
N SER A 51 -16.73 7.58 7.78
CA SER A 51 -15.81 6.72 8.54
C SER A 51 -16.56 6.01 9.66
N LEU A 52 -16.00 4.89 10.13
CA LEU A 52 -16.53 4.19 11.30
C LEU A 52 -16.27 5.02 12.56
N ASP A 53 -17.28 5.10 13.43
CA ASP A 53 -17.15 5.68 14.77
C ASP A 53 -18.16 4.99 15.70
N LYS A 54 -17.64 4.08 16.53
CA LYS A 54 -18.44 3.21 17.41
C LYS A 54 -19.18 3.98 18.51
N ARG A 55 -18.85 5.25 18.73
CA ARG A 55 -19.52 6.11 19.72
C ARG A 55 -20.87 6.63 19.22
N ASN A 56 -21.09 6.64 17.90
CA ASN A 56 -22.36 7.07 17.32
C ASN A 56 -23.33 5.88 17.24
N PRO A 57 -24.64 6.10 17.44
CA PRO A 57 -25.64 5.03 17.41
C PRO A 57 -25.71 4.24 16.09
N ASP A 58 -25.36 4.86 14.97
CA ASP A 58 -25.30 4.24 13.64
C ASP A 58 -23.90 3.71 13.27
N GLY A 59 -22.94 3.78 14.20
CA GLY A 59 -21.56 3.31 14.02
C GLY A 59 -20.75 4.12 13.00
N ARG A 60 -21.24 5.29 12.59
CA ARG A 60 -20.65 6.11 11.51
C ARG A 60 -20.50 7.54 11.94
N THR A 61 -19.56 8.24 11.33
CA THR A 61 -19.36 9.66 11.61
C THR A 61 -20.43 10.53 10.96
N ASN A 62 -20.75 11.67 11.56
CA ASN A 62 -21.69 12.63 10.97
C ASN A 62 -21.08 13.44 9.80
N VAL A 63 -19.75 13.54 9.72
CA VAL A 63 -19.03 14.20 8.62
C VAL A 63 -18.57 13.16 7.59
N CYS A 64 -18.77 13.46 6.30
CA CYS A 64 -18.30 12.60 5.22
C CYS A 64 -16.77 12.67 5.05
N LYS A 65 -16.19 11.63 4.46
CA LYS A 65 -14.74 11.54 4.21
C LYS A 65 -14.21 12.73 3.40
N ALA A 66 -14.96 13.19 2.40
CA ALA A 66 -14.56 14.33 1.56
C ALA A 66 -14.40 15.63 2.38
N CYS A 67 -15.39 15.96 3.21
CA CYS A 67 -15.29 17.14 4.08
C CYS A 67 -14.13 17.03 5.08
N ARG A 68 -13.86 15.83 5.61
CA ARG A 68 -12.70 15.62 6.49
C ARG A 68 -11.36 15.80 5.78
N VAL A 69 -11.24 15.31 4.55
CA VAL A 69 -10.02 15.50 3.75
C VAL A 69 -9.77 16.99 3.53
N LEU A 70 -10.81 17.74 3.11
CA LEU A 70 -10.71 19.19 2.93
C LEU A 70 -10.33 19.92 4.23
N GLU A 71 -10.90 19.53 5.36
CA GLU A 71 -10.58 20.10 6.67
C GLU A 71 -9.14 19.80 7.09
N ALA A 72 -8.68 18.56 6.87
CA ALA A 72 -7.31 18.14 7.14
C ALA A 72 -6.30 18.88 6.25
N GLU A 73 -6.59 19.06 4.96
CA GLU A 73 -5.77 19.84 4.04
C GLU A 73 -5.68 21.30 4.47
N ARG A 74 -6.82 21.94 4.78
CA ARG A 74 -6.83 23.32 5.30
C ARG A 74 -5.99 23.46 6.56
N TYR A 75 -6.12 22.51 7.50
CA TYR A 75 -5.30 22.49 8.71
C TYR A 75 -3.82 22.34 8.38
N TYR A 76 -3.47 21.42 7.48
CA TYR A 76 -2.09 21.20 7.06
C TYR A 76 -1.48 22.47 6.46
N TYR A 77 -2.14 23.10 5.49
CA TYR A 77 -1.61 24.30 4.83
C TYR A 77 -1.52 25.49 5.79
N LYS A 78 -2.51 25.68 6.67
CA LYS A 78 -2.46 26.73 7.69
C LYS A 78 -1.32 26.55 8.69
N ASN A 79 -0.89 25.31 8.95
CA ASN A 79 0.10 24.99 9.98
C ASN A 79 1.38 24.35 9.40
N LYS A 80 1.60 24.47 8.09
CA LYS A 80 2.61 23.71 7.35
C LYS A 80 4.00 23.88 7.96
N ASP A 81 4.41 25.12 8.17
CA ASP A 81 5.74 25.43 8.68
C ASP A 81 5.95 24.91 10.11
N ARG A 82 4.91 25.04 10.96
CA ARG A 82 4.93 24.49 12.32
C ARG A 82 5.10 22.98 12.32
N ILE A 83 4.31 22.27 11.50
CA ILE A 83 4.36 20.81 11.36
C ILE A 83 5.74 20.37 10.85
N LEU A 84 6.26 21.04 9.82
CA LEU A 84 7.57 20.72 9.26
C LEU A 84 8.71 20.99 10.25
N LYS A 85 8.66 22.10 11.00
CA LYS A 85 9.63 22.42 12.05
C LYS A 85 9.60 21.37 13.17
N GLN A 86 8.42 20.97 13.62
CA GLN A 86 8.26 19.93 14.64
C GLN A 86 8.77 18.58 14.16
N ASN A 87 8.42 18.19 12.93
CA ASN A 87 8.89 16.93 12.32
C ASN A 87 10.41 16.92 12.12
N LYS A 88 11.00 18.08 11.77
CA LYS A 88 12.46 18.22 11.70
C LYS A 88 13.08 18.04 13.08
N LYS A 89 12.60 18.76 14.10
CA LYS A 89 13.08 18.64 15.48
C LYS A 89 13.02 17.18 15.95
N TYR A 90 11.90 16.50 15.73
CA TYR A 90 11.73 15.09 16.09
C TYR A 90 12.76 14.18 15.41
N ARG A 91 13.01 14.37 14.11
CA ARG A 91 14.04 13.60 13.37
C ARG A 91 15.45 13.87 13.88
N ASP A 92 15.77 15.12 14.18
CA ASP A 92 17.10 15.53 14.63
C ASP A 92 17.38 15.01 16.05
N THR A 93 16.39 15.03 16.95
CA THR A 93 16.56 14.57 18.33
C THR A 93 16.48 13.04 18.48
N ASN A 94 15.61 12.37 17.74
CA ASN A 94 15.36 10.92 17.88
C ASN A 94 16.02 10.08 16.77
N GLY A 95 16.87 10.68 15.94
CA GLY A 95 17.47 10.01 14.79
C GLY A 95 18.33 8.80 15.19
N LYS A 96 19.07 8.92 16.30
CA LYS A 96 19.91 7.84 16.84
C LYS A 96 19.05 6.70 17.38
N ASP A 97 18.14 6.98 18.30
CA ASP A 97 17.26 5.98 18.91
C ASP A 97 16.42 5.24 17.86
N ARG A 98 15.93 5.97 16.85
CA ARG A 98 15.22 5.38 15.72
C ARG A 98 16.13 4.46 14.90
N SER A 99 17.36 4.86 14.65
CA SER A 99 18.32 4.01 13.94
C SER A 99 18.67 2.76 14.72
N GLU A 100 18.83 2.87 16.03
CA GLU A 100 19.13 1.74 16.93
C GLU A 100 17.94 0.78 17.01
N TYR A 101 16.73 1.30 17.22
CA TYR A 101 15.50 0.53 17.14
C TYR A 101 15.37 -0.22 15.81
N PHE A 102 15.67 0.43 14.68
CA PHE A 102 15.61 -0.22 13.38
C PHE A 102 16.67 -1.31 13.20
N LYS A 103 17.88 -1.13 13.74
CA LYS A 103 18.91 -2.18 13.73
C LYS A 103 18.43 -3.40 14.51
N HIS A 104 17.95 -3.18 15.73
CA HIS A 104 17.40 -4.26 16.56
C HIS A 104 16.25 -4.99 15.86
N TYR A 105 15.28 -4.23 15.33
CA TYR A 105 14.17 -4.80 14.57
C TYR A 105 14.65 -5.61 13.36
N GLN A 106 15.67 -5.15 12.62
CA GLN A 106 16.23 -5.88 11.49
C GLN A 106 16.93 -7.16 11.92
N GLU A 107 17.66 -7.15 13.04
CA GLU A 107 18.38 -8.30 13.58
C GLU A 107 17.40 -9.37 14.08
N GLU A 108 16.45 -8.99 14.94
CA GLU A 108 15.42 -9.90 15.47
C GLU A 108 14.54 -10.50 14.37
N ASN A 109 14.23 -9.72 13.34
CA ASN A 109 13.30 -10.13 12.28
C ASN A 109 14.03 -10.51 10.99
N LYS A 110 15.34 -10.76 11.03
CA LYS A 110 16.20 -10.98 9.86
C LYS A 110 15.66 -12.08 8.93
N GLU A 111 15.31 -13.24 9.49
CA GLU A 111 14.81 -14.36 8.70
C GLU A 111 13.43 -14.06 8.11
N ARG A 112 12.52 -13.45 8.88
CA ARG A 112 11.20 -13.02 8.38
C ARG A 112 11.33 -11.99 7.25
N LEU A 113 12.24 -11.03 7.39
CA LEU A 113 12.50 -10.02 6.36
C LEU A 113 13.06 -10.65 5.08
N LYS A 114 13.97 -11.62 5.22
CA LYS A 114 14.54 -12.37 4.11
C LYS A 114 13.49 -13.23 3.40
N GLU A 115 12.63 -13.91 4.14
CA GLU A 115 11.53 -14.69 3.60
C GLU A 115 10.54 -13.80 2.84
N ASN A 116 10.11 -12.69 3.45
CA ASN A 116 9.23 -11.71 2.80
C ASN A 116 9.87 -11.14 1.52
N ALA A 117 11.16 -10.81 1.56
CA ALA A 117 11.88 -10.33 0.39
C ALA A 117 11.96 -11.39 -0.72
N SER A 118 12.18 -12.65 -0.36
CA SER A 118 12.19 -13.79 -1.29
C SER A 118 10.81 -13.98 -1.94
N LYS A 119 9.75 -14.00 -1.14
CA LYS A 119 8.37 -14.13 -1.60
C LYS A 119 8.00 -13.00 -2.56
N TRP A 120 8.26 -11.75 -2.15
CA TRP A 120 8.02 -10.59 -3.00
C TRP A 120 8.80 -10.69 -4.32
N TYR A 121 10.08 -11.10 -4.27
CA TYR A 121 10.88 -11.27 -5.47
C TYR A 121 10.32 -12.34 -6.41
N LEU A 122 9.89 -13.50 -5.89
CA LEU A 122 9.31 -14.58 -6.69
C LEU A 122 8.02 -14.13 -7.38
N GLU A 123 7.12 -13.48 -6.64
CA GLU A 123 5.85 -12.94 -7.16
C GLU A 123 6.08 -11.86 -8.24
N ASN A 124 7.15 -11.07 -8.11
CA ASN A 124 7.42 -9.93 -8.99
C ASN A 124 8.53 -10.20 -10.02
N LYS A 125 9.08 -11.42 -10.08
CA LYS A 125 10.27 -11.76 -10.89
C LYS A 125 10.11 -11.40 -12.36
N GLU A 126 8.98 -11.77 -12.96
CA GLU A 126 8.73 -11.53 -14.37
C GLU A 126 8.45 -10.05 -14.67
N ALA A 127 7.76 -9.35 -13.77
CA ALA A 127 7.57 -7.90 -13.88
C ALA A 127 8.91 -7.15 -13.80
N ILE A 128 9.80 -7.56 -12.88
CA ILE A 128 11.16 -7.01 -12.75
C ILE A 128 11.96 -7.26 -14.02
N LYS A 129 11.98 -8.49 -14.55
CA LYS A 129 12.67 -8.82 -15.80
C LYS A 129 12.16 -7.97 -16.97
N LYS A 130 10.84 -7.88 -17.14
CA LYS A 130 10.21 -7.07 -18.20
C LYS A 130 10.61 -5.61 -18.10
N ARG A 131 10.54 -5.03 -16.90
CA ARG A 131 10.96 -3.65 -16.63
C ARG A 131 12.44 -3.44 -16.94
N ASN A 132 13.31 -4.35 -16.50
CA ASN A 132 14.75 -4.27 -16.71
C ASN A 132 15.12 -4.40 -18.19
N LEU A 133 14.44 -5.29 -18.92
CA LEU A 133 14.62 -5.45 -20.36
C LEU A 133 14.22 -4.16 -21.09
N LYS A 134 13.06 -3.58 -20.77
CA LYS A 134 12.60 -2.31 -21.34
C LYS A 134 13.61 -1.18 -21.07
N TYR A 135 14.10 -1.09 -19.83
CA TYR A 135 15.12 -0.11 -19.47
C TYR A 135 16.41 -0.32 -20.27
N TYR A 136 16.91 -1.56 -20.35
CA TYR A 136 18.12 -1.90 -21.10
C TYR A 136 17.99 -1.58 -22.59
N GLN A 137 16.86 -1.91 -23.21
CA GLN A 137 16.60 -1.62 -24.62
C GLN A 137 16.59 -0.11 -24.88
N ALA A 138 15.90 0.67 -24.04
CA ALA A 138 15.84 2.12 -24.18
C ALA A 138 17.20 2.81 -23.91
N ASN A 139 18.04 2.21 -23.05
CA ASN A 139 19.31 2.81 -22.60
C ASN A 139 20.54 2.03 -23.10
N LYS A 140 20.41 1.27 -24.19
CA LYS A 140 21.42 0.32 -24.67
C LYS A 140 22.79 0.97 -24.86
N GLU A 141 22.84 2.15 -25.47
CA GLU A 141 24.08 2.86 -25.72
C GLU A 141 24.69 3.44 -24.44
N ALA A 142 23.88 4.00 -23.54
CA ALA A 142 24.34 4.45 -22.22
C ALA A 142 24.90 3.29 -21.40
N CYS A 143 24.26 2.11 -21.42
CA CYS A 143 24.77 0.90 -20.77
C CYS A 143 26.13 0.48 -21.33
N LYS A 144 26.31 0.52 -22.65
CA LYS A 144 27.59 0.20 -23.30
C LYS A 144 28.68 1.20 -22.93
N GLN A 145 28.38 2.51 -22.96
CA GLN A 145 29.33 3.55 -22.60
C GLN A 145 29.75 3.43 -21.13
N ASN A 146 28.80 3.25 -20.22
CA ASN A 146 29.07 3.01 -18.81
C ASN A 146 29.93 1.76 -18.60
N ARG A 147 29.68 0.68 -19.36
CA ARG A 147 30.52 -0.51 -19.34
C ARG A 147 31.96 -0.21 -19.77
N LYS A 148 32.16 0.56 -20.84
CA LYS A 148 33.50 0.98 -21.30
C LYS A 148 34.22 1.80 -20.23
N LEU A 149 33.56 2.81 -19.66
CA LEU A 149 34.12 3.66 -18.60
C LEU A 149 34.49 2.85 -17.36
N TRP A 150 33.63 1.90 -16.96
CA TRP A 150 33.93 1.02 -15.85
C TRP A 150 35.14 0.14 -16.13
N ILE A 151 35.26 -0.44 -17.34
CA ILE A 151 36.41 -1.26 -17.72
C ILE A 151 37.70 -0.45 -17.66
N GLU A 152 37.72 0.77 -18.21
CA GLU A 152 38.93 1.61 -18.20
C GLU A 152 39.33 1.98 -16.76
N LYS A 153 38.38 2.43 -15.94
CA LYS A 153 38.63 2.76 -14.53
C LYS A 153 39.09 1.57 -13.69
N ASN A 154 38.73 0.35 -14.09
CA ASN A 154 39.03 -0.88 -13.32
C ASN A 154 40.05 -1.78 -14.02
N LYS A 155 40.79 -1.27 -15.02
CA LYS A 155 41.68 -2.04 -15.89
C LYS A 155 42.72 -2.86 -15.12
N GLU A 156 43.39 -2.25 -14.14
CA GLU A 156 44.39 -2.94 -13.32
C GLU A 156 43.76 -3.98 -12.38
N ARG A 157 42.57 -3.69 -11.83
CA ARG A 157 41.81 -4.66 -11.05
C ARG A 157 41.44 -5.88 -11.89
N ILE A 158 40.99 -5.66 -13.13
CA ILE A 158 40.65 -6.72 -14.09
C ILE A 158 41.89 -7.54 -14.45
N LYS A 159 43.03 -6.90 -14.73
CA LYS A 159 44.30 -7.60 -15.02
C LYS A 159 44.76 -8.46 -13.84
N LYS A 160 44.76 -7.93 -12.62
CA LYS A 160 45.12 -8.66 -11.40
C LYS A 160 44.22 -9.89 -11.20
N TYR A 161 42.90 -9.69 -11.31
CA TYR A 161 41.94 -10.78 -11.24
C TYR A 161 42.19 -11.85 -12.31
N ASN A 162 42.39 -11.45 -13.58
CA ASN A 162 42.65 -12.37 -14.68
C ASN A 162 43.94 -13.17 -14.50
N ARG A 163 45.02 -12.55 -13.97
CA ARG A 163 46.27 -13.26 -13.63
C ARG A 163 46.03 -14.31 -12.54
N GLN A 164 45.32 -13.96 -11.47
CA GLN A 164 44.99 -14.88 -10.39
C GLN A 164 44.12 -16.05 -10.90
N TYR A 165 43.11 -15.74 -11.71
CA TYR A 165 42.24 -16.75 -12.32
C TYR A 165 43.03 -17.73 -13.20
N LYS A 166 43.91 -17.23 -14.09
CA LYS A 166 44.78 -18.08 -14.92
C LYS A 166 45.68 -18.98 -14.08
N ARG A 167 46.29 -18.45 -13.01
CA ARG A 167 47.15 -19.23 -12.10
C ARG A 167 46.37 -20.34 -11.40
N LYS A 168 45.21 -20.02 -10.82
CA LYS A 168 44.33 -21.02 -10.17
C LYS A 168 43.84 -22.08 -11.15
N ASN A 169 43.44 -21.68 -12.35
CA ASN A 169 42.99 -22.61 -13.38
C ASN A 169 44.12 -23.52 -13.87
N LYS A 170 45.35 -23.01 -13.99
CA LYS A 170 46.54 -23.82 -14.31
C LYS A 170 46.79 -24.87 -13.21
N ILE A 171 46.74 -24.47 -11.94
CA ILE A 171 46.88 -25.37 -10.79
C ILE A 171 45.76 -26.44 -10.79
N TYR A 172 44.51 -26.04 -11.02
CA TYR A 172 43.37 -26.95 -11.11
C TYR A 172 43.55 -27.99 -12.23
N LYS A 173 43.97 -27.56 -13.43
CA LYS A 173 44.25 -28.47 -14.55
C LYS A 173 45.40 -29.44 -14.23
N LEU A 174 46.51 -28.94 -13.67
CA LEU A 174 47.64 -29.77 -13.26
C LEU A 174 47.23 -30.81 -12.20
N ARG A 175 46.47 -30.40 -11.18
CA ARG A 175 45.94 -31.31 -10.16
C ARG A 175 45.07 -32.41 -10.78
N ASN A 176 44.20 -32.07 -11.72
CA ASN A 176 43.35 -33.04 -12.40
C ASN A 176 44.15 -34.01 -13.27
N LEU A 177 45.22 -33.54 -13.92
CA LEU A 177 46.12 -34.40 -14.72
C LEU A 177 46.88 -35.39 -13.83
N LEU A 178 47.42 -34.94 -12.70
CA LEU A 178 48.11 -35.79 -11.73
C LEU A 178 47.16 -36.84 -11.12
N LYS A 179 45.93 -36.45 -10.79
CA LYS A 179 44.91 -37.39 -10.29
C LYS A 179 44.62 -38.51 -11.29
N LYS A 180 44.47 -38.17 -12.58
CA LYS A 180 44.26 -39.16 -13.65
C LYS A 180 45.48 -40.05 -13.91
N ALA A 181 46.68 -39.58 -13.61
CA ALA A 181 47.91 -40.35 -13.80
C ALA A 181 48.16 -41.35 -12.66
N GLY A 182 47.65 -41.08 -11.45
CA GLY A 182 47.74 -42.00 -10.29
C GLY A 182 46.56 -42.96 -10.13
N GLU A 183 45.53 -42.85 -10.98
CA GLU A 183 44.41 -43.80 -11.09
C GLU A 183 44.66 -44.87 -12.18
N LYS A 184 45.87 -44.89 -12.78
CA LYS A 184 46.37 -45.93 -13.69
C LYS A 184 47.46 -46.74 -13.00
#